data_AF-A0A7X5KTA2-F1
#
_entry.id   AF-A0A7X5KTA2-F1
#
_cell.length_a   1.000
_cell.length_b   1.000
_cell.length_c   1.000
_cell.angle_alpha   90.00
_cell.angle_beta   90.00
_cell.angle_gamma   90.00
#
_symmetry.space_group_name_H-M   'P 1'
#
loop_
_entity.id
_entity.type
_entity.pdbx_description
1 polymer ?
#
loop_
_entity_poly.entity_id
_entity_poly.type
_entity_poly.pdbx_seq_one_letter_code
_entity_poly.pdbx_strand_id
1 'polypeptide(L)'
;MDLIRDFCREIALGNNDEQCIRLKEAVEDAEGNDYLTLLSSYLTVCENGDEVIEALEEFTDNCKDFAEANEDMTVQITKAEFETVLCECEEKCGLMSCVEAEHTVNIAEADAESHNREAEIQFTGSNVNILLPRISINTNKTKYISENIGQMLYDVIAQKLEPDDIRYEINRYIPEVKNRGEPVREMFGEYFYNVLLYKTQKPKVYHDFNEHMHRVIVLEFFKRIIVRYLRE
;
A
#
# COMPACT_ATOMS: atom_id res chain seq x y z
N MET A 1 18.16 10.90 3.47
CA MET A 1 18.49 10.49 2.08
C MET A 1 19.92 10.83 1.69
N ASP A 2 20.37 12.07 1.87
CA ASP A 2 21.74 12.46 1.48
C ASP A 2 22.83 11.65 2.20
N LEU A 3 22.65 11.35 3.48
CA LEU A 3 23.57 10.48 4.24
C LEU A 3 23.70 9.06 3.65
N ILE A 4 22.60 8.49 3.13
CA ILE A 4 22.62 7.17 2.48
C ILE A 4 23.38 7.27 1.16
N ARG A 5 23.12 8.29 0.35
CA ARG A 5 23.81 8.52 -0.92
C ARG A 5 25.30 8.73 -0.72
N ASP A 6 25.69 9.50 0.30
CA ASP A 6 27.08 9.74 0.62
C ASP A 6 27.76 8.46 1.12
N PHE A 7 27.10 7.67 1.96
CA PHE A 7 27.55 6.33 2.34
C PHE A 7 27.78 5.43 1.11
N CYS A 8 26.79 5.28 0.22
CA CYS A 8 26.95 4.45 -0.98
C CYS A 8 28.11 4.92 -1.87
N ARG A 9 28.30 6.24 -2.03
CA ARG A 9 29.43 6.81 -2.79
C ARG A 9 30.79 6.52 -2.16
N GLU A 10 30.90 6.63 -0.84
CA GLU A 10 32.14 6.36 -0.10
C GLU A 10 32.52 4.87 -0.18
N ILE A 11 31.53 3.99 -0.07
CA ILE A 11 31.71 2.54 -0.02
C ILE A 11 32.00 1.95 -1.41
N ALA A 12 31.44 2.51 -2.49
CA ALA A 12 31.65 2.06 -3.87
C ALA A 12 33.12 2.13 -4.36
N LEU A 13 34.02 2.77 -3.60
CA LEU A 13 35.43 2.95 -3.94
C LEU A 13 36.36 1.86 -3.38
N GLY A 14 35.84 0.81 -2.72
CA GLY A 14 36.66 -0.28 -2.15
C GLY A 14 35.89 -1.59 -1.85
N ASN A 15 36.58 -2.62 -1.34
CA ASN A 15 35.94 -3.83 -0.81
C ASN A 15 35.52 -3.56 0.64
N ASN A 16 34.22 -3.35 0.86
CA ASN A 16 33.66 -2.83 2.10
C ASN A 16 32.52 -3.67 2.66
N ASP A 17 32.47 -4.97 2.31
CA ASP A 17 31.44 -5.92 2.78
C ASP A 17 31.24 -5.83 4.30
N GLU A 18 32.31 -5.80 5.08
CA GLU A 18 32.23 -5.73 6.54
C GLU A 18 31.50 -4.46 7.03
N GLN A 19 31.68 -3.31 6.37
CA GLN A 19 31.01 -2.07 6.77
C GLN A 19 29.53 -2.10 6.40
N CYS A 20 29.20 -2.63 5.22
CA CYS A 20 27.81 -2.81 4.79
C CYS A 20 27.04 -3.77 5.70
N ILE A 21 27.64 -4.91 6.04
CA ILE A 21 27.01 -5.89 6.94
C ILE A 21 26.82 -5.31 8.34
N ARG A 22 27.82 -4.57 8.87
CA ARG A 22 27.67 -3.88 10.16
C ARG A 22 26.57 -2.82 10.14
N LEU A 23 26.38 -2.11 9.02
CA LEU A 23 25.27 -1.17 8.88
C LEU A 23 23.93 -1.92 8.89
N LYS A 24 23.83 -3.01 8.12
CA LYS A 24 22.65 -3.88 8.11
C LYS A 24 22.28 -4.33 9.53
N GLU A 25 23.22 -4.94 10.25
CA GLU A 25 23.00 -5.41 11.63
C GLU A 25 22.55 -4.26 12.55
N ALA A 26 23.18 -3.09 12.44
CA ALA A 26 22.82 -1.93 13.26
C ALA A 26 21.42 -1.37 12.95
N VAL A 27 20.95 -1.47 11.70
CA VAL A 27 19.60 -1.07 11.30
C VAL A 27 18.57 -2.10 11.76
N GLU A 28 18.89 -3.40 11.67
CA GLU A 28 18.02 -4.49 12.14
C GLU A 28 17.84 -4.48 13.67
N ASP A 29 18.88 -4.14 14.42
CA ASP A 29 18.85 -4.03 15.88
C ASP A 29 18.17 -2.74 16.38
N ALA A 30 17.88 -1.79 15.50
CA ALA A 30 17.33 -0.49 15.88
C ALA A 30 15.81 -0.57 16.10
N GLU A 31 15.38 -0.53 17.36
CA GLU A 31 13.96 -0.53 17.72
C GLU A 31 13.37 0.90 17.79
N GLY A 32 12.06 1.01 17.58
CA GLY A 32 11.28 2.21 17.88
C GLY A 32 11.36 3.33 16.83
N ASN A 33 11.82 3.02 15.62
CA ASN A 33 11.82 3.95 14.49
C ASN A 33 11.21 3.28 13.25
N ASP A 34 10.05 3.78 12.81
CA ASP A 34 9.32 3.20 11.67
C ASP A 34 10.11 3.29 10.35
N TYR A 35 10.94 4.33 10.16
CA TYR A 35 11.81 4.44 8.99
C TYR A 35 12.95 3.42 9.01
N LEU A 36 13.52 3.14 10.17
CA LEU A 36 14.52 2.08 10.31
C LEU A 36 13.89 0.70 10.14
N THR A 37 12.64 0.53 10.56
CA THR A 37 11.86 -0.70 10.31
C THR A 37 11.63 -0.91 8.81
N LEU A 38 11.22 0.14 8.09
CA LEU A 38 11.11 0.12 6.64
C LEU A 38 12.45 -0.21 5.99
N LEU A 39 13.52 0.51 6.35
CA LEU A 39 14.85 0.28 5.78
C LEU A 39 15.35 -1.14 6.06
N SER A 40 15.14 -1.65 7.27
CA SER A 40 15.49 -3.02 7.68
C SER A 40 14.84 -4.05 6.74
N SER A 41 13.60 -3.83 6.31
CA SER A 41 12.92 -4.75 5.40
C SER A 41 13.58 -4.88 4.02
N TYR A 42 14.24 -3.82 3.53
CA TYR A 42 15.05 -3.86 2.30
C TYR A 42 16.36 -4.62 2.54
N LEU A 43 16.96 -4.45 3.72
CA LEU A 43 18.26 -5.03 4.05
C LEU A 43 18.19 -6.50 4.47
N THR A 44 17.03 -6.97 4.94
CA THR A 44 16.88 -8.30 5.55
C THR A 44 17.36 -9.42 4.62
N VAL A 45 17.08 -9.31 3.33
CA VAL A 45 17.43 -10.32 2.32
C VAL A 45 18.87 -10.23 1.80
N CYS A 46 19.60 -9.15 2.11
CA CYS A 46 20.96 -8.94 1.60
C CYS A 46 21.99 -9.83 2.29
N GLU A 47 22.82 -10.54 1.53
CA GLU A 47 23.85 -11.46 2.04
C GLU A 47 25.27 -10.88 1.96
N ASN A 48 25.48 -9.82 1.16
CA ASN A 48 26.79 -9.20 0.92
C ASN A 48 26.70 -7.67 0.81
N GLY A 49 27.86 -7.01 0.71
CA GLY A 49 27.92 -5.55 0.70
C GLY A 49 27.35 -4.92 -0.56
N ASP A 50 27.47 -5.58 -1.71
CA ASP A 50 26.90 -5.10 -2.98
C ASP A 50 25.36 -5.06 -2.91
N GLU A 51 24.74 -6.14 -2.41
CA GLU A 51 23.29 -6.21 -2.21
C GLU A 51 22.77 -5.17 -1.20
N VAL A 52 23.55 -4.88 -0.15
CA VAL A 52 23.23 -3.80 0.79
C VAL A 52 23.24 -2.44 0.07
N ILE A 53 24.24 -2.18 -0.78
CA ILE A 53 24.31 -0.92 -1.54
C ILE A 53 23.12 -0.80 -2.49
N GLU A 54 22.80 -1.86 -3.24
CA GLU A 54 21.66 -1.89 -4.16
C GLU A 54 20.34 -1.62 -3.41
N ALA A 55 20.13 -2.27 -2.25
CA ALA A 55 18.94 -2.06 -1.43
C ALA A 55 18.83 -0.62 -0.86
N LEU A 56 19.96 -0.02 -0.46
CA LEU A 56 20.01 1.38 0.00
C LEU A 56 19.71 2.37 -1.13
N GLU A 57 20.20 2.10 -2.34
CA GLU A 57 19.90 2.88 -3.54
C GLU A 57 18.43 2.74 -3.94
N GLU A 58 17.87 1.52 -3.91
CA GLU A 58 16.45 1.27 -4.16
C GLU A 58 15.56 2.03 -3.16
N PHE A 59 15.84 1.92 -1.87
CA PHE A 59 15.14 2.69 -0.84
C PHE A 59 15.22 4.20 -1.12
N THR A 60 16.37 4.65 -1.58
CA THR A 60 16.59 6.06 -1.91
C THR A 60 15.82 6.52 -3.12
N ASP A 61 15.74 5.70 -4.15
CA ASP A 61 14.99 5.97 -5.35
C ASP A 61 13.49 5.93 -5.11
N ASN A 62 13.00 5.06 -4.23
CA ASN A 62 11.59 5.03 -3.83
C ASN A 62 11.20 6.28 -3.03
N CYS A 63 12.12 6.85 -2.26
CA CYS A 63 11.88 8.08 -1.50
C CYS A 63 12.05 9.38 -2.31
N LYS A 64 12.50 9.33 -3.57
CA LYS A 64 12.87 10.54 -4.34
C LYS A 64 11.68 11.41 -4.73
N ASP A 65 10.49 10.83 -4.82
CA ASP A 65 9.26 11.52 -5.23
C ASP A 65 8.54 12.18 -4.04
N PHE A 66 9.12 12.08 -2.84
CA PHE A 66 8.65 12.79 -1.65
C PHE A 66 9.35 14.15 -1.55
N ALA A 67 8.55 15.21 -1.51
CA ALA A 67 9.02 16.58 -1.42
C ALA A 67 8.61 17.23 -0.09
N GLU A 68 9.31 18.29 0.28
CA GLU A 68 8.94 19.11 1.43
C GLU A 68 7.48 19.58 1.32
N ALA A 69 6.71 19.33 2.37
CA ALA A 69 5.30 19.64 2.38
C ALA A 69 5.04 21.09 2.79
N ASN A 70 4.03 21.71 2.18
CA ASN A 70 3.50 22.97 2.72
C ASN A 70 2.57 22.66 3.91
N GLU A 71 3.06 22.84 5.14
CA GLU A 71 2.30 22.54 6.36
C GLU A 71 0.95 23.28 6.46
N ASP A 72 0.82 24.48 5.88
CA ASP A 72 -0.42 25.27 5.90
C ASP A 72 -1.47 24.73 4.92
N MET A 73 -1.04 24.02 3.88
CA MET A 73 -1.89 23.53 2.78
C MET A 73 -2.09 22.02 2.80
N THR A 74 -1.41 21.33 3.72
CA THR A 74 -1.40 19.87 3.83
C THR A 74 -1.65 19.39 5.24
N VAL A 75 -2.10 18.14 5.35
CA VAL A 75 -2.36 17.46 6.61
C VAL A 75 -1.72 16.08 6.58
N GLN A 76 -1.09 15.69 7.70
CA GLN A 76 -0.52 14.37 7.88
C GLN A 76 -1.62 13.30 7.92
N ILE A 77 -1.41 12.20 7.19
CA ILE A 77 -2.15 10.95 7.42
C ILE A 77 -1.42 10.20 8.53
N THR A 78 -2.14 9.87 9.59
CA THR A 78 -1.54 9.13 10.71
C THR A 78 -1.64 7.62 10.50
N LYS A 79 -0.71 6.87 11.09
CA LYS A 79 -0.73 5.40 11.13
C LYS A 79 -2.03 4.88 11.74
N ALA A 80 -2.51 5.52 12.80
CA ALA A 80 -3.78 5.16 13.45
C ALA A 80 -5.00 5.38 12.53
N GLU A 81 -5.03 6.45 11.73
CA GLU A 81 -6.08 6.66 10.72
C GLU A 81 -6.04 5.56 9.65
N PHE A 82 -4.84 5.19 9.19
CA PHE A 82 -4.66 4.12 8.21
C PHE A 82 -5.16 2.76 8.75
N GLU A 83 -4.65 2.36 9.92
CA GLU A 83 -5.02 1.12 10.60
C GLU A 83 -6.52 1.03 10.88
N THR A 84 -7.15 2.14 11.29
CA THR A 84 -8.61 2.17 11.52
C THR A 84 -9.39 1.84 10.24
N VAL A 85 -8.99 2.41 9.10
CA VAL A 85 -9.63 2.15 7.82
C VAL A 85 -9.36 0.73 7.34
N LEU A 86 -8.12 0.24 7.53
CA LEU A 86 -7.74 -1.13 7.20
C LEU A 86 -8.60 -2.13 7.99
N CYS A 87 -8.69 -1.99 9.32
CA CYS A 87 -9.51 -2.85 10.16
C CYS A 87 -10.99 -2.84 9.73
N GLU A 88 -11.56 -1.68 9.42
CA GLU A 88 -12.97 -1.61 8.98
C GLU A 88 -13.18 -2.33 7.63
N CYS A 89 -12.26 -2.16 6.69
CA CYS A 89 -12.28 -2.90 5.44
C CYS A 89 -12.15 -4.41 5.70
N GLU A 90 -11.22 -4.82 6.56
CA GLU A 90 -10.97 -6.21 6.92
C GLU A 90 -12.18 -6.89 7.51
N GLU A 91 -12.86 -6.24 8.45
CA GLU A 91 -14.08 -6.76 9.06
C GLU A 91 -15.21 -6.96 8.03
N LYS A 92 -15.33 -6.04 7.06
CA LYS A 92 -16.42 -6.07 6.07
C LYS A 92 -16.17 -7.06 4.94
N CYS A 93 -14.93 -7.12 4.45
CA CYS A 93 -14.54 -7.94 3.31
C CYS A 93 -13.94 -9.29 3.71
N GLY A 94 -13.56 -9.48 4.97
CA GLY A 94 -12.78 -10.64 5.42
C GLY A 94 -11.35 -10.62 4.85
N LEU A 95 -10.70 -9.45 4.80
CA LEU A 95 -9.41 -9.26 4.13
C LEU A 95 -8.20 -9.73 4.94
N MET A 96 -8.27 -9.75 6.27
CA MET A 96 -7.10 -10.00 7.13
C MET A 96 -6.38 -11.31 6.77
N SER A 97 -7.12 -12.31 6.27
CA SER A 97 -6.54 -13.59 5.88
C SER A 97 -5.77 -13.59 4.55
N CYS A 98 -5.78 -12.52 3.75
CA CYS A 98 -5.08 -12.50 2.47
C CYS A 98 -3.79 -11.67 2.46
N VAL A 99 -3.79 -10.48 3.07
CA VAL A 99 -2.59 -9.63 3.10
C VAL A 99 -1.62 -10.11 4.18
N GLU A 100 -2.07 -10.16 5.43
CA GLU A 100 -1.20 -10.54 6.56
C GLU A 100 -0.87 -12.04 6.60
N ALA A 101 -1.52 -12.86 5.79
CA ALA A 101 -1.19 -14.28 5.68
C ALA A 101 0.12 -14.53 4.91
N GLU A 102 0.47 -13.64 3.97
CA GLU A 102 1.65 -13.79 3.12
C GLU A 102 2.65 -12.63 3.28
N HIS A 103 2.23 -11.51 3.90
CA HIS A 103 3.04 -10.31 3.99
C HIS A 103 3.10 -9.70 5.39
N THR A 104 4.25 -9.06 5.69
CA THR A 104 4.40 -8.15 6.84
C THR A 104 4.17 -6.72 6.38
N VAL A 105 3.32 -5.96 7.08
CA VAL A 105 3.01 -4.57 6.73
C VAL A 105 3.78 -3.63 7.64
N ASN A 106 4.65 -2.80 7.05
CA ASN A 106 5.44 -1.78 7.74
C ASN A 106 4.90 -0.39 7.35
N ILE A 107 4.64 0.47 8.33
CA ILE A 107 4.04 1.79 8.09
C ILE A 107 4.87 2.86 8.79
N ALA A 108 5.27 3.89 8.05
CA ALA A 108 5.82 5.13 8.61
C ALA A 108 5.06 6.37 8.12
N GLU A 109 4.96 7.35 9.01
CA GLU A 109 4.42 8.68 8.70
C GLU A 109 5.52 9.53 8.08
N ALA A 110 5.27 10.03 6.87
CA ALA A 110 6.17 10.91 6.14
C ALA A 110 5.70 12.36 6.19
N ASP A 111 6.50 13.22 6.84
CA ASP A 111 6.31 14.68 6.89
C ASP A 111 6.71 15.33 5.55
N ALA A 112 6.15 14.82 4.46
CA ALA A 112 6.46 15.17 3.08
C ALA A 112 5.23 14.94 2.20
N GLU A 113 5.11 15.69 1.10
CA GLU A 113 4.11 15.43 0.06
C GLU A 113 4.64 14.36 -0.90
N SER A 114 3.77 13.44 -1.31
CA SER A 114 4.07 12.51 -2.39
C SER A 114 3.61 13.08 -3.73
N HIS A 115 4.52 13.11 -4.71
CA HIS A 115 4.17 13.43 -6.10
C HIS A 115 3.89 12.19 -6.95
N ASN A 116 4.04 11.00 -6.37
CA ASN A 116 3.83 9.73 -7.05
C ASN A 116 3.18 8.72 -6.09
N ARG A 117 1.89 8.45 -6.28
CA ARG A 117 1.14 7.50 -5.45
C ARG A 117 1.71 6.08 -5.47
N GLU A 118 2.38 5.68 -6.55
CA GLU A 118 3.01 4.35 -6.62
C GLU A 118 4.16 4.24 -5.62
N ALA A 119 4.88 5.34 -5.34
CA ALA A 119 6.00 5.36 -4.40
C ALA A 119 5.56 5.22 -2.92
N GLU A 120 4.27 5.37 -2.61
CA GLU A 120 3.75 5.31 -1.24
C GLU A 120 3.62 3.89 -0.69
N ILE A 121 3.46 2.89 -1.57
CA ILE A 121 3.31 1.48 -1.20
C ILE A 121 4.26 0.66 -2.05
N GLN A 122 5.26 0.06 -1.40
CA GLN A 122 6.30 -0.72 -2.05
C GLN A 122 6.30 -2.16 -1.54
N PHE A 123 6.49 -3.11 -2.45
CA PHE A 123 6.60 -4.52 -2.12
C PHE A 123 8.07 -4.93 -2.17
N THR A 124 8.62 -5.35 -1.04
CA THR A 124 10.03 -5.76 -0.91
C THR A 124 10.10 -7.14 -0.29
N GLY A 125 10.25 -8.17 -1.14
CA GLY A 125 10.13 -9.57 -0.73
C GLY A 125 8.73 -9.85 -0.16
N SER A 126 8.67 -10.33 1.08
CA SER A 126 7.41 -10.55 1.81
C SER A 126 6.93 -9.31 2.60
N ASN A 127 7.54 -8.15 2.41
CA ASN A 127 7.16 -6.93 3.12
C ASN A 127 6.35 -5.99 2.23
N VAL A 128 5.31 -5.40 2.81
CA VAL A 128 4.58 -4.25 2.25
C VAL A 128 4.98 -3.03 3.05
N ASN A 129 5.68 -2.13 2.39
CA ASN A 129 6.28 -0.94 2.96
C ASN A 129 5.43 0.28 2.58
N ILE A 130 4.86 0.94 3.59
CA ILE A 130 3.91 2.04 3.40
C ILE A 130 4.50 3.32 4.00
N LEU A 131 4.64 4.33 3.14
CA LEU A 131 4.93 5.70 3.53
C LEU A 131 3.64 6.51 3.45
N LEU A 132 3.22 7.10 4.57
CA LEU A 132 2.01 7.92 4.65
C LEU A 132 2.39 9.40 4.45
N PRO A 133 2.20 9.98 3.25
CA PRO A 133 2.55 11.37 3.03
C PRO A 133 1.55 12.32 3.69
N ARG A 134 1.93 13.59 3.70
CA ARG A 134 1.00 14.70 3.84
C ARG A 134 0.20 14.86 2.56
N ILE A 135 -1.09 15.08 2.72
CA ILE A 135 -2.04 15.28 1.62
C ILE A 135 -2.67 16.66 1.71
N SER A 136 -3.17 17.19 0.59
CA SER A 136 -3.92 18.46 0.60
C SER A 136 -5.05 18.45 1.64
N ILE A 137 -5.25 19.56 2.35
CA ILE A 137 -6.38 19.75 3.27
C ILE A 137 -7.76 19.58 2.61
N ASN A 138 -7.82 19.66 1.28
CA ASN A 138 -9.06 19.46 0.50
C ASN A 138 -9.33 17.98 0.17
N THR A 139 -8.36 17.10 0.43
CA THR A 139 -8.48 15.66 0.15
C THR A 139 -9.27 14.96 1.25
N ASN A 140 -10.23 14.13 0.87
CA ASN A 140 -10.91 13.25 1.82
C ASN A 140 -9.95 12.13 2.26
N LYS A 141 -9.42 12.24 3.49
CA LYS A 141 -8.48 11.27 4.08
C LYS A 141 -8.98 9.83 4.01
N THR A 142 -10.22 9.57 4.42
CA THR A 142 -10.77 8.21 4.45
C THR A 142 -10.83 7.61 3.05
N LYS A 143 -11.28 8.40 2.07
CA LYS A 143 -11.29 7.96 0.66
C LYS A 143 -9.87 7.69 0.18
N TYR A 144 -8.94 8.61 0.43
CA TYR A 144 -7.53 8.46 0.07
C TYR A 144 -6.92 7.17 0.61
N ILE A 145 -7.05 6.94 1.92
CA ILE A 145 -6.56 5.75 2.61
C ILE A 145 -7.19 4.48 2.02
N SER A 146 -8.51 4.49 1.80
CA SER A 146 -9.22 3.33 1.25
C SER A 146 -8.79 2.98 -0.17
N GLU A 147 -8.53 3.98 -1.02
CA GLU A 147 -8.01 3.74 -2.37
C GLU A 147 -6.63 3.12 -2.32
N ASN A 148 -5.75 3.61 -1.45
CA ASN A 148 -4.41 3.07 -1.22
C ASN A 148 -4.46 1.62 -0.72
N ILE A 149 -5.32 1.30 0.24
CA ILE A 149 -5.54 -0.09 0.70
C ILE A 149 -6.10 -0.95 -0.43
N GLY A 150 -7.03 -0.43 -1.23
CA GLY A 150 -7.57 -1.16 -2.38
C GLY A 150 -6.50 -1.46 -3.43
N GLN A 151 -5.58 -0.52 -3.70
CA GLN A 151 -4.44 -0.74 -4.60
C GLN A 151 -3.45 -1.76 -4.03
N MET A 152 -3.12 -1.66 -2.74
CA MET A 152 -2.29 -2.66 -2.04
C MET A 152 -2.91 -4.06 -2.17
N LEU A 153 -4.22 -4.18 -1.94
CA LEU A 153 -4.94 -5.45 -2.09
C LEU A 153 -4.91 -5.96 -3.54
N TYR A 154 -5.04 -5.07 -4.52
CA TYR A 154 -4.90 -5.43 -5.93
C TYR A 154 -3.52 -6.03 -6.20
N ASP A 155 -2.45 -5.38 -5.73
CA ASP A 155 -1.08 -5.82 -5.95
C ASP A 155 -0.81 -7.20 -5.33
N VAL A 156 -1.41 -7.50 -4.16
CA VAL A 156 -1.39 -8.85 -3.56
C VAL A 156 -2.15 -9.85 -4.43
N ILE A 157 -3.38 -9.54 -4.81
CA ILE A 157 -4.23 -10.46 -5.60
C ILE A 157 -3.62 -10.75 -6.98
N ALA A 158 -2.99 -9.75 -7.60
CA ALA A 158 -2.38 -9.83 -8.92
C ALA A 158 -1.13 -10.73 -8.96
N GLN A 159 -0.61 -11.17 -7.81
CA GLN A 159 0.47 -12.17 -7.75
C GLN A 159 -0.02 -13.57 -8.16
N LYS A 160 -1.33 -13.85 -8.04
CA LYS A 160 -1.92 -15.15 -8.40
C LYS A 160 -2.99 -15.03 -9.49
N LEU A 161 -3.72 -13.91 -9.54
CA LEU A 161 -4.80 -13.70 -10.50
C LEU A 161 -4.36 -12.76 -11.64
N GLU A 162 -4.63 -13.16 -12.88
CA GLU A 162 -4.35 -12.32 -14.05
C GLU A 162 -5.15 -11.01 -14.02
N PRO A 163 -4.57 -9.86 -14.43
CA PRO A 163 -5.29 -8.57 -14.47
C PRO A 163 -6.59 -8.60 -15.29
N ASP A 164 -6.62 -9.37 -16.37
CA ASP A 164 -7.80 -9.52 -17.22
C ASP A 164 -8.94 -10.27 -16.50
N ASP A 165 -8.60 -11.24 -15.65
CA ASP A 165 -9.56 -11.97 -14.82
C ASP A 165 -10.16 -11.07 -13.73
N ILE A 166 -9.32 -10.24 -13.10
CA ILE A 166 -9.77 -9.23 -12.14
C ILE A 166 -10.69 -8.23 -12.85
N ARG A 167 -10.28 -7.71 -14.01
CA ARG A 167 -11.08 -6.77 -14.81
C ARG A 167 -12.42 -7.37 -15.23
N TYR A 168 -12.44 -8.65 -15.61
CA TYR A 168 -13.66 -9.35 -15.95
C TYR A 168 -14.64 -9.37 -14.78
N GLU A 169 -14.16 -9.68 -13.56
CA GLU A 169 -15.01 -9.66 -12.36
C GLU A 169 -15.44 -8.24 -11.99
N ILE A 170 -14.58 -7.21 -12.09
CA ILE A 170 -15.00 -5.81 -11.91
C ILE A 170 -16.15 -5.47 -12.89
N ASN A 171 -15.98 -5.74 -14.18
CA ASN A 171 -16.99 -5.46 -15.22
C ASN A 171 -18.31 -6.21 -14.98
N ARG A 172 -18.26 -7.37 -14.32
CA ARG A 172 -19.43 -8.18 -13.99
C ARG A 172 -20.26 -7.56 -12.87
N TYR A 173 -19.62 -7.04 -11.83
CA TYR A 173 -20.31 -6.44 -10.68
C TYR A 173 -20.61 -4.96 -10.89
N ILE A 174 -19.73 -4.25 -11.61
CA ILE A 174 -19.72 -2.79 -11.74
C ILE A 174 -19.77 -2.45 -13.25
N PRO A 175 -20.92 -2.63 -13.93
CA PRO A 175 -20.98 -2.59 -15.39
C PRO A 175 -20.65 -1.21 -16.00
N GLU A 176 -20.79 -0.14 -15.22
CA GLU A 176 -20.42 1.23 -15.60
C GLU A 176 -18.92 1.39 -15.93
N VAL A 177 -18.05 0.50 -15.46
CA VAL A 177 -16.61 0.56 -15.75
C VAL A 177 -16.21 -0.12 -17.07
N LYS A 178 -17.14 -0.80 -17.75
CA LYS A 178 -16.82 -1.67 -18.90
C LYS A 178 -16.09 -0.97 -20.04
N ASN A 179 -16.33 0.33 -20.22
CA ASN A 179 -15.73 1.15 -21.26
C ASN A 179 -14.67 2.13 -20.73
N ARG A 180 -14.32 2.07 -19.43
CA ARG A 180 -13.27 2.91 -18.86
C ARG A 180 -11.91 2.40 -19.34
N GLY A 181 -11.03 3.34 -19.72
CA GLY A 181 -9.69 3.06 -20.24
C GLY A 181 -8.60 3.03 -19.17
N GLU A 182 -8.96 3.24 -17.90
CA GLU A 182 -8.00 3.29 -16.79
C GLU A 182 -7.39 1.91 -16.50
N PRO A 183 -6.21 1.88 -15.87
CA PRO A 183 -5.61 0.66 -15.35
C PRO A 183 -6.54 -0.08 -14.37
N VAL A 184 -6.49 -1.42 -14.41
CA VAL A 184 -7.31 -2.27 -13.52
C VAL A 184 -7.02 -1.98 -12.06
N ARG A 185 -5.75 -1.74 -11.72
CA ARG A 185 -5.27 -1.36 -10.38
C ARG A 185 -5.97 -0.11 -9.84
N GLU A 186 -6.07 0.94 -10.66
CA GLU A 186 -6.73 2.20 -10.27
C GLU A 186 -8.23 2.01 -10.05
N MET A 187 -8.90 1.33 -10.99
CA MET A 187 -10.33 1.03 -10.86
C MET A 187 -10.59 0.18 -9.62
N PHE A 188 -9.76 -0.83 -9.36
CA PHE A 188 -9.89 -1.69 -8.19
C PHE A 188 -9.79 -0.90 -6.88
N GLY A 189 -8.83 0.03 -6.78
CA GLY A 189 -8.68 0.92 -5.63
C GLY A 189 -9.85 1.90 -5.45
N GLU A 190 -10.32 2.53 -6.53
CA GLU A 190 -11.38 3.56 -6.49
C GLU A 190 -12.66 3.04 -5.81
N TYR A 191 -13.09 1.83 -6.17
CA TYR A 191 -14.32 1.24 -5.64
C TYR A 191 -14.19 0.72 -4.21
N PHE A 192 -12.97 0.61 -3.67
CA PHE A 192 -12.77 0.08 -2.32
C PHE A 192 -13.38 0.98 -1.25
N TYR A 193 -13.44 2.31 -1.47
CA TYR A 193 -14.13 3.22 -0.57
C TYR A 193 -15.61 2.86 -0.32
N ASN A 194 -16.27 2.23 -1.31
CA ASN A 194 -17.66 1.79 -1.16
C ASN A 194 -17.85 0.69 -0.12
N VAL A 195 -16.79 -0.08 0.19
CA VAL A 195 -16.77 -1.04 1.30
C VAL A 195 -16.99 -0.32 2.62
N LEU A 196 -16.27 0.78 2.86
CA LEU A 196 -16.44 1.60 4.07
C LEU A 196 -17.82 2.24 4.14
N LEU A 197 -18.33 2.70 3.00
CA LEU A 197 -19.65 3.31 2.95
C LEU A 197 -20.82 2.31 3.12
N TYR A 198 -20.56 1.00 3.05
CA TYR A 198 -21.56 -0.01 3.34
C TYR A 198 -22.02 0.07 4.80
N LYS A 199 -23.34 0.08 4.99
CA LYS A 199 -24.01 0.09 6.30
C LYS A 199 -24.98 -1.07 6.34
N THR A 200 -24.91 -1.95 7.33
CA THR A 200 -25.87 -3.05 7.50
C THR A 200 -27.28 -2.50 7.73
N GLN A 201 -28.09 -2.35 6.69
CA GLN A 201 -29.48 -1.90 6.81
C GLN A 201 -30.40 -3.07 7.17
N LYS A 202 -31.43 -2.82 7.98
CA LYS A 202 -32.55 -3.78 8.13
C LYS A 202 -33.35 -3.83 6.82
N PRO A 203 -33.81 -5.02 6.39
CA PRO A 203 -34.44 -5.18 5.10
C PRO A 203 -35.74 -4.38 5.03
N LYS A 204 -35.73 -3.29 4.25
CA LYS A 204 -36.93 -2.81 3.57
C LYS A 204 -36.84 -3.31 2.14
N VAL A 205 -37.97 -3.76 1.59
CA VAL A 205 -38.07 -4.22 0.21
C VAL A 205 -37.50 -3.12 -0.70
N TYR A 206 -36.41 -3.45 -1.41
CA TYR A 206 -35.80 -2.52 -2.38
C TYR A 206 -36.74 -2.43 -3.58
N HIS A 207 -37.45 -1.31 -3.70
CA HIS A 207 -38.24 -1.03 -4.89
C HIS A 207 -37.37 -0.56 -6.06
N ASP A 208 -36.21 0.04 -5.79
CA ASP A 208 -35.27 0.57 -6.77
C ASP A 208 -33.80 0.24 -6.40
N PHE A 209 -32.94 0.22 -7.41
CA PHE A 209 -31.49 0.17 -7.23
C PHE A 209 -31.00 1.50 -6.65
N ASN A 210 -30.69 1.52 -5.36
CA ASN A 210 -30.19 2.72 -4.69
C ASN A 210 -28.70 2.60 -4.36
N GLU A 211 -28.12 3.70 -3.85
CA GLU A 211 -26.70 3.80 -3.50
C GLU A 211 -26.22 2.69 -2.55
N HIS A 212 -27.10 2.22 -1.65
CA HIS A 212 -26.78 1.13 -0.76
C HIS A 212 -26.64 -0.21 -1.50
N MET A 213 -27.53 -0.51 -2.46
CA MET A 213 -27.43 -1.71 -3.30
C MET A 213 -26.16 -1.73 -4.14
N HIS A 214 -25.74 -0.58 -4.67
CA HIS A 214 -24.45 -0.44 -5.34
C HIS A 214 -23.29 -0.85 -4.42
N ARG A 215 -23.27 -0.33 -3.19
CA ARG A 215 -22.22 -0.65 -2.20
C ARG A 215 -22.23 -2.13 -1.80
N VAL A 216 -23.41 -2.77 -1.70
CA VAL A 216 -23.52 -4.22 -1.48
C VAL A 216 -22.84 -4.99 -2.61
N ILE A 217 -23.11 -4.63 -3.85
CA ILE A 217 -22.53 -5.30 -5.03
C ILE A 217 -21.01 -5.15 -5.06
N VAL A 218 -20.51 -3.95 -4.77
CA VAL A 218 -19.06 -3.69 -4.69
C VAL A 218 -18.41 -4.51 -3.56
N LEU A 219 -19.05 -4.57 -2.39
CA LEU A 219 -18.57 -5.39 -1.27
C LEU A 219 -18.48 -6.88 -1.65
N GLU A 220 -19.51 -7.42 -2.30
CA GLU A 220 -19.55 -8.82 -2.72
C GLU A 220 -18.51 -9.13 -3.83
N PHE A 221 -18.19 -8.16 -4.69
CA PHE A 221 -17.06 -8.25 -5.61
C PHE A 221 -15.74 -8.48 -4.85
N PHE A 222 -15.42 -7.63 -3.86
CA PHE A 222 -14.18 -7.76 -3.10
C PHE A 222 -14.10 -9.09 -2.35
N LYS A 223 -15.17 -9.50 -1.66
CA LYS A 223 -15.22 -10.82 -1.00
C LYS A 223 -14.94 -11.97 -1.98
N ARG A 224 -15.54 -11.92 -3.17
CA ARG A 224 -15.38 -12.97 -4.18
C ARG A 224 -13.96 -13.05 -4.70
N ILE A 225 -13.32 -11.92 -5.00
CA ILE A 225 -11.96 -11.92 -5.53
C ILE A 225 -10.95 -12.41 -4.48
N ILE A 226 -11.13 -12.04 -3.20
CA ILE A 226 -10.33 -12.54 -2.08
C ILE A 226 -10.49 -14.05 -1.94
N VAL A 227 -11.73 -14.57 -1.95
CA VAL A 227 -11.99 -16.01 -1.87
C VAL A 227 -11.39 -16.77 -3.05
N ARG A 228 -11.34 -16.17 -4.23
CA ARG A 228 -10.68 -16.77 -5.40
C ARG A 228 -9.17 -16.83 -5.21
N TYR A 229 -8.55 -15.73 -4.80
CA TYR A 229 -7.12 -15.67 -4.49
C TYR A 229 -6.71 -16.70 -3.43
N LEU A 230 -7.50 -16.88 -2.36
CA LEU A 230 -7.21 -17.87 -1.30
C LEU A 230 -7.34 -19.35 -1.74
N ARG A 231 -7.91 -19.62 -2.92
CA ARG A 231 -8.12 -20.98 -3.45
C ARG A 231 -7.08 -21.40 -4.49
N GLU A 232 -6.39 -20.43 -5.07
CA GLU A 232 -5.32 -20.64 -6.07
C GLU A 232 -3.97 -20.78 -5.37
#